data_AF-A0A098GIC1-F1
#
_entry.id   AF-A0A098GIC1-F1
#
_cell.length_a   1.000
_cell.length_b   1.000
_cell.length_c   1.000
_cell.angle_alpha   90.00
_cell.angle_beta   90.00
_cell.angle_gamma   90.00
#
_symmetry.space_group_name_H-M   'P 1'
#
loop_
_entity.id
_entity.type
_entity.pdbx_description
1 polymer ?
#
loop_
_entity_poly.entity_id
_entity_poly.type
_entity_poly.pdbx_seq_one_letter_code
_entity_poly.pdbx_strand_id
1 'polypeptide(L)'
;MTIGTLFAESRLIAKTVNRIILDPDYVGLQDWRAEGKLLCSPGGDCLSSTTLLVKGKYVPTYGIDGRCYGLLLDANKCYIYDVNSTDANTNRTDKLEKRATRKGIDFLTENTKGFKTLDQLSTEIKSGQDGHMNEVLLDAWKDSVTGLFVRIVDLESASTEALKHYYQSLLEIKLIQKFLIQTYGFPPESLMICQYNEREGRLLKFPSDEHLYAYARMHGFSKATYPKLFELLSDEHTFKPAPKPITVKEYLEQNIPPEILSSAYDEICVQLAAKFEPFDARPVDAISILSEPVDDIIGLPESTIKEVTEIYLLKQKVEEMSLSASRDSFFNQSKASVTLSEDPVLNPASEKTDKKETDNTGVYFS
;
A
#
# COMPACT_ATOMS: atom_id res chain seq x y z
N MET A 1 3.97 -21.20 19.49
CA MET A 1 4.56 -20.41 20.60
C MET A 1 3.53 -19.38 21.05
N THR A 2 3.44 -19.03 22.35
CA THR A 2 2.45 -18.05 22.85
C THR A 2 3.06 -16.64 22.92
N ILE A 3 2.22 -15.59 22.91
CA ILE A 3 2.67 -14.19 23.13
C ILE A 3 3.53 -14.07 24.40
N GLY A 4 3.12 -14.74 25.49
CA GLY A 4 3.88 -14.71 26.75
C GLY A 4 5.26 -15.34 26.64
N THR A 5 5.42 -16.38 25.80
CA THR A 5 6.72 -17.01 25.52
C THR A 5 7.60 -16.07 24.70
N LEU A 6 7.06 -15.52 23.60
CA LEU A 6 7.75 -14.54 22.76
C LEU A 6 8.23 -13.34 23.57
N PHE A 7 7.40 -12.83 24.48
CA PHE A 7 7.78 -11.70 25.33
C PHE A 7 8.89 -12.05 26.33
N ALA A 8 8.83 -13.24 26.94
CA ALA A 8 9.87 -13.71 27.85
C ALA A 8 11.22 -13.90 27.14
N GLU A 9 11.19 -14.31 25.88
CA GLU A 9 12.38 -14.58 25.06
C GLU A 9 12.88 -13.35 24.28
N SER A 10 12.27 -12.17 24.45
CA SER A 10 12.61 -10.97 23.67
C SER A 10 12.51 -11.23 22.15
N ARG A 11 11.39 -11.84 21.75
CA ARG A 11 10.99 -12.11 20.36
C ARG A 11 9.68 -11.44 19.99
N LEU A 12 9.13 -10.61 20.88
CA LEU A 12 7.89 -9.87 20.65
C LEU A 12 8.22 -8.44 20.24
N ILE A 13 7.72 -8.03 19.08
CA ILE A 13 7.93 -6.69 18.54
C ILE A 13 6.58 -5.97 18.53
N ALA A 14 6.55 -4.74 19.02
CA ALA A 14 5.40 -3.86 18.92
C ALA A 14 5.53 -3.00 17.66
N LYS A 15 4.47 -2.95 16.86
CA LYS A 15 4.33 -2.01 15.75
C LYS A 15 3.14 -1.11 16.03
N THR A 16 3.35 0.20 16.15
CA THR A 16 2.21 1.12 16.24
C THR A 16 1.64 1.52 14.92
N VAL A 17 0.33 1.69 14.97
CA VAL A 17 -0.47 2.19 13.87
C VAL A 17 -1.18 3.45 14.36
N ASN A 18 -1.50 4.35 13.44
CA ASN A 18 -2.30 5.53 13.76
C ASN A 18 -3.64 5.13 14.38
N ARG A 19 -4.17 6.04 15.21
CA ARG A 19 -5.51 5.88 15.75
C ARG A 19 -6.55 5.98 14.64
N ILE A 20 -7.68 5.32 14.83
CA ILE A 20 -8.83 5.48 13.94
C ILE A 20 -9.42 6.88 14.12
N ILE A 21 -10.07 7.40 13.09
CA ILE A 21 -10.85 8.64 13.22
C ILE A 21 -12.14 8.29 13.95
N LEU A 22 -12.43 8.99 15.04
CA LEU A 22 -13.61 8.75 15.86
C LEU A 22 -14.39 10.05 16.10
N ASP A 23 -15.54 10.15 15.44
CA ASP A 23 -16.57 11.16 15.66
C ASP A 23 -17.86 10.48 16.12
N PRO A 24 -18.85 11.19 16.70
CA PRO A 24 -20.10 10.59 17.16
C PRO A 24 -20.80 9.69 16.11
N ASP A 25 -20.88 10.17 14.87
CA ASP A 25 -21.61 9.53 13.78
C ASP A 25 -20.69 8.91 12.70
N TYR A 26 -19.37 8.96 12.90
CA TYR A 26 -18.41 8.51 11.91
C TYR A 26 -17.21 7.78 12.55
N VAL A 27 -16.80 6.69 11.90
CA VAL A 27 -15.60 5.94 12.26
C VAL A 27 -14.77 5.68 11.00
N GLY A 28 -13.55 6.20 10.97
CA GLY A 28 -12.60 6.07 9.86
C GLY A 28 -11.48 5.07 10.17
N LEU A 29 -11.42 3.98 9.39
CA LEU A 29 -10.45 2.87 9.57
C LEU A 29 -9.32 2.89 8.51
N GLN A 30 -8.97 4.04 7.93
CA GLN A 30 -8.13 4.08 6.72
C GLN A 30 -6.71 3.56 6.94
N ASP A 31 -6.02 3.99 8.00
CA ASP A 31 -4.68 3.47 8.30
C ASP A 31 -4.72 1.95 8.51
N TRP A 32 -5.68 1.44 9.29
CA TRP A 32 -5.82 0.00 9.52
C TRP A 32 -6.22 -0.80 8.28
N ARG A 33 -6.90 -0.17 7.32
CA ARG A 33 -7.16 -0.75 6.00
C ARG A 33 -5.88 -0.86 5.18
N ALA A 34 -5.01 0.15 5.25
CA ALA A 34 -3.69 0.10 4.63
C ALA A 34 -2.86 -1.04 5.24
N GLU A 35 -2.83 -1.11 6.56
CA GLU A 35 -2.08 -2.15 7.28
C GLU A 35 -2.58 -3.57 6.96
N GLY A 36 -3.90 -3.78 6.99
CA GLY A 36 -4.49 -5.06 6.63
C GLY A 36 -4.14 -5.49 5.21
N LYS A 37 -4.10 -4.55 4.25
CA LYS A 37 -3.68 -4.82 2.88
C LYS A 37 -2.20 -5.19 2.79
N LEU A 38 -1.32 -4.40 3.41
CA LEU A 38 0.13 -4.62 3.39
C LEU A 38 0.50 -5.98 3.99
N LEU A 39 -0.05 -6.31 5.15
CA LEU A 39 0.18 -7.61 5.82
C LEU A 39 -0.33 -8.81 5.02
N CYS A 40 -1.39 -8.63 4.22
CA CYS A 40 -1.91 -9.68 3.33
C CYS A 40 -1.26 -9.69 1.95
N SER A 41 -0.41 -8.71 1.63
CA SER A 41 0.25 -8.61 0.34
C SER A 41 1.44 -9.56 0.24
N PRO A 42 1.85 -9.97 -0.97
CA PRO A 42 3.06 -10.77 -1.17
C PRO A 42 4.33 -10.08 -0.63
N GLY A 43 4.41 -8.76 -0.76
CA GLY A 43 5.57 -7.97 -0.34
C GLY A 43 5.71 -7.81 1.18
N GLY A 44 4.62 -8.04 1.91
CA GLY A 44 4.55 -7.81 3.34
C GLY A 44 4.54 -6.32 3.69
N ASP A 45 4.49 -6.03 4.98
CA ASP A 45 4.56 -4.71 5.56
C ASP A 45 6.01 -4.40 5.97
N CYS A 46 6.71 -3.59 5.17
CA CYS A 46 8.12 -3.27 5.30
C CYS A 46 8.46 -1.94 6.00
N LEU A 47 7.48 -1.09 6.38
CA LEU A 47 7.77 0.29 6.80
C LEU A 47 6.89 0.82 7.92
N SER A 48 7.37 0.68 9.16
CA SER A 48 6.93 1.54 10.28
C SER A 48 7.90 1.46 11.47
N SER A 49 7.70 2.34 12.44
CA SER A 49 8.39 2.34 13.74
C SER A 49 7.97 1.10 14.52
N THR A 50 8.85 0.09 14.55
CA THR A 50 8.65 -1.11 15.37
C THR A 50 9.67 -1.13 16.50
N THR A 51 9.24 -1.63 17.64
CA THR A 51 9.99 -1.57 18.89
C THR A 51 10.09 -2.95 19.50
N LEU A 52 11.32 -3.37 19.85
CA LEU A 52 11.52 -4.62 20.58
C LEU A 52 10.97 -4.49 22.01
N LEU A 53 10.05 -5.39 22.38
CA LEU A 53 9.56 -5.48 23.75
C LEU A 53 10.42 -6.43 24.58
N VAL A 54 10.93 -5.92 25.71
CA VAL A 54 11.76 -6.70 26.64
C VAL A 54 11.05 -6.82 27.98
N LYS A 55 10.81 -8.06 28.41
CA LYS A 55 10.12 -8.35 29.68
C LYS A 55 10.85 -7.72 30.87
N GLY A 56 10.09 -6.98 31.68
CA GLY A 56 10.56 -6.34 32.90
C GLY A 56 11.36 -5.04 32.67
N LYS A 57 11.34 -4.50 31.45
CA LYS A 57 12.05 -3.25 31.11
C LYS A 57 11.11 -2.22 30.51
N TYR A 58 11.31 -0.95 30.89
CA TYR A 58 10.59 0.15 30.27
C TYR A 58 11.13 0.38 28.88
N VAL A 59 10.24 0.25 27.89
CA VAL A 59 10.53 0.63 26.52
C VAL A 59 9.59 1.78 26.16
N PRO A 60 10.10 3.01 25.96
CA PRO A 60 9.28 4.12 25.52
C PRO A 60 8.83 3.83 24.10
N THR A 61 7.60 3.36 23.98
CA THR A 61 7.07 3.08 22.66
C THR A 61 6.36 4.32 22.16
N TYR A 62 5.45 4.96 22.94
CA TYR A 62 4.67 6.10 22.43
C TYR A 62 4.22 7.07 23.53
N GLY A 63 4.26 8.39 23.25
CA GLY A 63 3.80 9.44 24.17
C GLY A 63 2.30 9.35 24.50
N ILE A 64 1.84 10.09 25.52
CA ILE A 64 0.41 10.13 25.91
C ILE A 64 -0.46 10.70 24.78
N ASP A 65 0.09 11.64 23.99
CA ASP A 65 -0.56 12.22 22.81
C ASP A 65 -0.23 11.47 21.49
N GLY A 66 0.44 10.31 21.59
CA GLY A 66 0.93 9.52 20.46
C GLY A 66 0.07 8.29 20.12
N ARG A 67 0.63 7.39 19.30
CA ARG A 67 -0.01 6.12 18.90
C ARG A 67 -0.08 5.17 20.11
N CYS A 68 -1.26 4.95 20.68
CA CYS A 68 -1.43 4.23 21.95
C CYS A 68 -1.74 2.73 21.81
N TYR A 69 -1.81 2.20 20.59
CA TYR A 69 -2.07 0.78 20.32
C TYR A 69 -1.52 0.36 18.95
N GLY A 70 -1.46 -0.94 18.73
CA GLY A 70 -0.87 -1.48 17.51
C GLY A 70 -0.87 -3.00 17.44
N LEU A 71 -0.01 -3.51 16.56
CA LEU A 71 0.21 -4.93 16.30
C LEU A 71 1.33 -5.46 17.19
N LEU A 72 1.21 -6.73 17.57
CA LEU A 72 2.30 -7.52 18.14
C LEU A 72 2.76 -8.55 17.12
N LEU A 73 4.06 -8.55 16.85
CA LEU A 73 4.70 -9.38 15.83
C LEU A 73 5.63 -10.40 16.48
N ASP A 74 5.56 -11.64 15.98
CA ASP A 74 6.53 -12.69 16.27
C ASP A 74 7.78 -12.46 15.41
N ALA A 75 8.87 -12.04 16.05
CA ALA A 75 10.14 -11.78 15.39
C ALA A 75 10.65 -12.97 14.57
N ASN A 76 10.34 -14.22 14.98
CA ASN A 76 10.80 -15.42 14.30
C ASN A 76 10.10 -15.63 12.94
N LYS A 77 8.99 -14.94 12.71
CA LYS A 77 8.22 -14.96 11.46
C LYS A 77 8.35 -13.67 10.66
N CYS A 78 9.16 -12.74 11.13
CA CYS A 78 9.45 -11.49 10.44
C CYS A 78 10.77 -11.64 9.68
N TYR A 79 10.91 -10.86 8.61
CA TYR A 79 12.19 -10.69 7.95
C TYR A 79 12.90 -9.45 8.50
N ILE A 80 13.83 -9.62 9.43
CA ILE A 80 14.53 -8.50 10.08
C ILE A 80 15.77 -8.13 9.26
N TYR A 81 15.99 -6.82 9.09
CA TYR A 81 17.15 -6.29 8.35
C TYR A 81 17.95 -5.26 9.15
N ASP A 82 17.46 -4.77 10.29
CA ASP A 82 18.26 -3.96 11.22
C ASP A 82 17.69 -4.00 12.64
N VAL A 83 18.57 -3.74 13.61
CA VAL A 83 18.19 -3.54 15.02
C VAL A 83 19.04 -2.41 15.60
N ASN A 84 18.41 -1.48 16.28
CA ASN A 84 19.07 -0.32 16.88
C ASN A 84 18.50 -0.04 18.27
N SER A 85 19.33 0.39 19.21
CA SER A 85 18.84 0.87 20.50
C SER A 85 18.14 2.22 20.36
N THR A 86 18.57 3.08 19.43
CA THR A 86 17.92 4.37 19.17
C THR A 86 16.93 4.31 18.01
N ASP A 87 16.07 5.32 17.92
CA ASP A 87 15.30 5.58 16.70
C ASP A 87 16.27 5.98 15.58
N ALA A 88 16.33 5.20 14.50
CA ALA A 88 17.21 5.49 13.39
C ALA A 88 16.64 6.54 12.43
N ASN A 89 15.39 7.00 12.60
CA ASN A 89 14.71 8.00 11.76
C ASN A 89 14.93 7.76 10.25
N THR A 90 14.98 6.48 9.86
CA THR A 90 15.32 6.10 8.50
C THR A 90 14.12 6.35 7.58
N ASN A 91 14.36 7.03 6.47
CA ASN A 91 13.34 7.20 5.44
C ASN A 91 13.13 5.88 4.67
N ARG A 92 12.13 5.84 3.77
CA ARG A 92 11.84 4.66 2.96
C ARG A 92 13.04 4.17 2.16
N THR A 93 13.77 5.08 1.51
CA THR A 93 14.95 4.76 0.68
C THR A 93 16.04 4.09 1.50
N ASP A 94 16.37 4.63 2.68
CA ASP A 94 17.39 4.05 3.58
C ASP A 94 16.98 2.66 4.06
N LYS A 95 15.69 2.45 4.34
CA LYS A 95 15.15 1.15 4.76
C LYS A 95 15.25 0.12 3.64
N LEU A 96 14.92 0.49 2.41
CA LEU A 96 15.04 -0.37 1.23
C LEU A 96 16.51 -0.73 0.93
N GLU A 97 17.44 0.21 1.08
CA GLU A 97 18.87 -0.06 0.92
C GLU A 97 19.39 -1.05 1.97
N LYS A 98 19.04 -0.83 3.26
CA LYS A 98 19.38 -1.78 4.34
C LYS A 98 18.80 -3.16 4.08
N ARG A 99 17.55 -3.25 3.63
CA ARG A 99 16.89 -4.50 3.26
C ARG A 99 17.65 -5.24 2.15
N ALA A 100 18.05 -4.53 1.10
CA ALA A 100 18.79 -5.13 -0.02
C ALA A 100 20.20 -5.60 0.39
N THR A 101 20.94 -4.76 1.13
CA THR A 101 22.34 -5.03 1.52
C THR A 101 22.47 -6.09 2.60
N ARG A 102 21.44 -6.28 3.43
CA ARG A 102 21.46 -7.20 4.59
C ARG A 102 20.59 -8.43 4.35
N LYS A 103 20.28 -8.71 3.08
CA LYS A 103 19.48 -9.85 2.69
C LYS A 103 20.09 -11.17 3.20
N GLY A 104 19.33 -11.97 3.95
CA GLY A 104 19.73 -13.30 4.41
C GLY A 104 20.68 -13.33 5.61
N ILE A 105 20.86 -12.21 6.31
CA ILE A 105 21.59 -12.15 7.58
C ILE A 105 20.65 -12.58 8.71
N ASP A 106 21.12 -13.43 9.62
CA ASP A 106 20.35 -13.76 10.82
C ASP A 106 20.49 -12.66 11.88
N PHE A 107 19.39 -11.93 12.11
CA PHE A 107 19.30 -10.91 13.13
C PHE A 107 18.67 -11.42 14.44
N LEU A 108 18.30 -12.69 14.55
CA LEU A 108 17.68 -13.24 15.75
C LEU A 108 18.74 -13.50 16.83
N THR A 109 19.77 -14.29 16.51
CA THR A 109 20.71 -14.84 17.51
C THR A 109 22.16 -14.45 17.25
N GLU A 110 22.75 -14.90 16.13
CA GLU A 110 24.14 -14.62 15.76
C GLU A 110 24.31 -14.46 14.24
N ASN A 111 25.29 -13.63 13.83
CA ASN A 111 25.68 -13.53 12.42
C ASN A 111 27.18 -13.28 12.25
N THR A 112 27.71 -13.70 11.11
CA THR A 112 29.12 -13.56 10.73
C THR A 112 29.49 -12.18 10.19
N LYS A 113 28.51 -11.29 10.03
CA LYS A 113 28.67 -9.96 9.42
C LYS A 113 28.91 -8.86 10.46
N GLY A 114 28.88 -9.20 11.75
CA GLY A 114 29.14 -8.27 12.85
C GLY A 114 28.01 -7.27 13.08
N PHE A 115 26.82 -7.51 12.52
CA PHE A 115 25.65 -6.70 12.84
C PHE A 115 25.07 -7.13 14.18
N LYS A 116 24.49 -6.17 14.90
CA LYS A 116 23.80 -6.43 16.16
C LYS A 116 22.62 -7.37 15.93
N THR A 117 22.41 -8.33 16.82
CA THR A 117 21.24 -9.22 16.81
C THR A 117 20.18 -8.78 17.82
N LEU A 118 18.98 -9.35 17.76
CA LEU A 118 17.93 -9.12 18.75
C LEU A 118 18.36 -9.55 20.15
N ASP A 119 19.14 -10.63 20.30
CA ASP A 119 19.66 -11.04 21.61
C ASP A 119 20.64 -10.03 22.18
N GLN A 120 21.49 -9.46 21.33
CA GLN A 120 22.40 -8.40 21.73
C GLN A 120 21.65 -7.12 22.08
N LEU A 121 20.66 -6.72 21.27
CA LEU A 121 19.78 -5.59 21.56
C LEU A 121 19.00 -5.81 22.88
N SER A 122 18.42 -6.99 23.10
CA SER A 122 17.73 -7.34 24.35
C SER A 122 18.66 -7.24 25.55
N THR A 123 19.90 -7.71 25.43
CA THR A 123 20.91 -7.63 26.50
C THR A 123 21.28 -6.18 26.80
N GLU A 124 21.42 -5.35 25.77
CA GLU A 124 21.65 -3.90 25.90
C GLU A 124 20.48 -3.22 26.62
N ILE A 125 19.24 -3.51 26.24
CA ILE A 125 18.05 -2.96 26.92
C ILE A 125 17.98 -3.43 28.38
N LYS A 126 18.31 -4.70 28.65
CA LYS A 126 18.32 -5.25 30.01
C LYS A 126 19.36 -4.60 30.91
N SER A 127 20.51 -4.24 30.35
CA SER A 127 21.65 -3.66 31.10
C SER A 127 21.69 -2.14 31.08
N GLY A 128 21.02 -1.51 30.11
CA GLY A 128 20.98 -0.07 29.91
C GLY A 128 20.00 0.67 30.82
N GLN A 129 20.05 2.00 30.69
CA GLN A 129 19.05 2.89 31.26
C GLN A 129 17.83 2.95 30.34
N ASP A 130 16.66 3.09 30.93
CA ASP A 130 15.42 3.19 30.17
C ASP A 130 15.37 4.53 29.38
N GLY A 131 14.60 4.58 28.29
CA GLY A 131 14.41 5.83 27.51
C GLY A 131 14.75 5.76 26.02
N HIS A 132 15.02 4.58 25.47
CA HIS A 132 15.32 4.41 24.04
C HIS A 132 14.23 3.65 23.27
N MET A 133 14.03 4.00 21.99
CA MET A 133 12.96 3.44 21.13
C MET A 133 13.16 1.96 20.80
N ASN A 134 14.40 1.45 20.84
CA ASN A 134 14.74 0.06 20.54
C ASN A 134 14.18 -0.41 19.20
N GLU A 135 14.51 0.34 18.15
CA GLU A 135 13.96 0.15 16.81
C GLU A 135 14.39 -1.19 16.20
N VAL A 136 13.41 -1.91 15.66
CA VAL A 136 13.65 -3.06 14.79
C VAL A 136 13.13 -2.72 13.41
N LEU A 137 13.94 -2.94 12.38
CA LEU A 137 13.52 -2.78 11.00
C LEU A 137 13.25 -4.15 10.39
N LEU A 138 12.03 -4.35 9.90
CA LEU A 138 11.55 -5.66 9.48
C LEU A 138 10.51 -5.57 8.36
N ASP A 139 10.33 -6.68 7.64
CA ASP A 139 9.12 -6.97 6.88
C ASP A 139 8.25 -7.97 7.68
N ALA A 140 6.95 -7.71 7.74
CA ALA A 140 5.97 -8.55 8.41
C ALA A 140 4.85 -8.99 7.47
N TRP A 141 4.40 -10.22 7.63
CA TRP A 141 3.21 -10.74 6.95
C TRP A 141 2.12 -11.10 7.96
N LYS A 142 0.92 -11.37 7.46
CA LYS A 142 -0.25 -11.75 8.26
C LYS A 142 0.03 -12.83 9.31
N ASP A 143 0.86 -13.83 8.99
CA ASP A 143 1.20 -14.95 9.88
C ASP A 143 2.18 -14.61 11.01
N SER A 144 2.91 -13.49 10.86
CA SER A 144 3.77 -12.92 11.90
C SER A 144 2.98 -12.19 12.99
N VAL A 145 1.75 -11.76 12.70
CA VAL A 145 0.90 -11.08 13.68
C VAL A 145 0.42 -12.08 14.73
N THR A 146 0.91 -11.92 15.96
CA THR A 146 0.59 -12.80 17.08
C THR A 146 -0.38 -12.17 18.07
N GLY A 147 -0.67 -10.88 17.95
CA GLY A 147 -1.65 -10.20 18.81
C GLY A 147 -1.80 -8.72 18.49
N LEU A 148 -2.58 -8.05 19.33
CA LEU A 148 -2.73 -6.61 19.38
C LEU A 148 -2.29 -6.11 20.75
N PHE A 149 -1.86 -4.87 20.86
CA PHE A 149 -1.61 -4.25 22.15
C PHE A 149 -2.27 -2.90 22.27
N VAL A 150 -2.55 -2.53 23.51
CA VAL A 150 -2.95 -1.19 23.92
C VAL A 150 -2.11 -0.78 25.12
N ARG A 151 -1.54 0.40 25.08
CA ARG A 151 -0.75 0.96 26.18
C ARG A 151 -1.68 1.24 27.36
N ILE A 152 -1.34 0.72 28.55
CA ILE A 152 -2.07 1.04 29.77
C ILE A 152 -1.54 2.33 30.38
N VAL A 153 -2.43 3.12 30.97
CA VAL A 153 -2.07 4.24 31.84
C VAL A 153 -2.03 3.77 33.30
N ASP A 154 -1.29 4.46 34.15
CA ASP A 154 -1.33 4.21 35.59
C ASP A 154 -2.72 4.62 36.13
N LEU A 155 -3.59 3.63 36.36
CA LEU A 155 -4.98 3.86 36.73
C LEU A 155 -5.15 4.58 38.08
N GLU A 156 -4.14 4.52 38.95
CA GLU A 156 -4.20 5.13 40.29
C GLU A 156 -3.84 6.62 40.26
N SER A 157 -3.01 7.03 39.30
CA SER A 157 -2.45 8.39 39.21
C SER A 157 -2.83 9.16 37.94
N ALA A 158 -3.46 8.50 36.96
CA ALA A 158 -3.83 9.10 35.69
C ALA A 158 -4.85 10.23 35.85
N SER A 159 -4.68 11.28 35.05
CA SER A 159 -5.68 12.34 34.93
C SER A 159 -6.96 11.83 34.26
N THR A 160 -8.08 12.54 34.48
CA THR A 160 -9.36 12.24 33.82
C THR A 160 -9.24 12.16 32.29
N GLU A 161 -8.44 13.06 31.70
CA GLU A 161 -8.17 13.08 30.26
C GLU A 161 -7.41 11.82 29.82
N ALA A 162 -6.35 11.43 30.55
CA ALA A 162 -5.59 10.22 30.25
C ALA A 162 -6.45 8.96 30.37
N LEU A 163 -7.33 8.87 31.38
CA LEU A 163 -8.28 7.78 31.53
C LEU A 163 -9.28 7.75 30.36
N LYS A 164 -9.81 8.90 29.96
CA LYS A 164 -10.70 9.01 28.80
C LYS A 164 -10.01 8.49 27.52
N HIS A 165 -8.79 8.93 27.23
CA HIS A 165 -8.00 8.45 26.09
C HIS A 165 -7.74 6.95 26.16
N TYR A 166 -7.43 6.43 27.34
CA TYR A 166 -7.19 5.01 27.56
C TYR A 166 -8.43 4.16 27.25
N TYR A 167 -9.60 4.49 27.81
CA TYR A 167 -10.83 3.74 27.52
C TYR A 167 -11.31 3.89 26.08
N GLN A 168 -11.08 5.04 25.45
CA GLN A 168 -11.28 5.20 24.01
C GLN A 168 -10.40 4.20 23.23
N SER A 169 -9.12 4.11 23.57
CA SER A 169 -8.15 3.21 22.93
C SER A 169 -8.55 1.74 23.04
N LEU A 170 -9.11 1.33 24.19
CA LEU A 170 -9.62 -0.02 24.40
C LEU A 170 -10.81 -0.35 23.47
N LEU A 171 -11.74 0.59 23.29
CA LEU A 171 -12.86 0.42 22.35
C LEU A 171 -12.38 0.36 20.90
N GLU A 172 -11.45 1.26 20.54
CA GLU A 172 -10.87 1.33 19.20
C GLU A 172 -10.15 0.02 18.84
N ILE A 173 -9.27 -0.49 19.70
CA ILE A 173 -8.51 -1.71 19.41
C ILE A 173 -9.41 -2.95 19.34
N LYS A 174 -10.50 -2.99 20.10
CA LYS A 174 -11.53 -4.04 20.00
C LYS A 174 -12.25 -3.97 18.63
N LEU A 175 -12.58 -2.78 18.16
CA LEU A 175 -13.18 -2.60 16.84
C LEU A 175 -12.22 -3.03 15.73
N ILE A 176 -10.95 -2.63 15.84
CA ILE A 176 -9.88 -3.00 14.91
C ILE A 176 -9.70 -4.52 14.86
N GLN A 177 -9.68 -5.19 16.02
CA GLN A 177 -9.60 -6.65 16.10
C GLN A 177 -10.72 -7.30 15.26
N LYS A 178 -11.98 -6.87 15.48
CA LYS A 178 -13.13 -7.36 14.74
C LYS A 178 -12.99 -7.08 13.24
N PHE A 179 -12.57 -5.88 12.87
CA PHE A 179 -12.34 -5.49 11.47
C PHE A 179 -11.29 -6.36 10.78
N LEU A 180 -10.12 -6.59 11.41
CA LEU A 180 -9.05 -7.41 10.84
C LEU A 180 -9.48 -8.87 10.65
N ILE A 181 -10.20 -9.44 11.63
CA ILE A 181 -10.74 -10.80 11.54
C ILE A 181 -11.73 -10.90 10.38
N GLN A 182 -12.74 -10.01 10.33
CA GLN A 182 -13.85 -10.13 9.38
C GLN A 182 -13.48 -9.70 7.96
N THR A 183 -12.70 -8.63 7.80
CA THR A 183 -12.35 -8.09 6.48
C THR A 183 -11.16 -8.82 5.86
N TYR A 184 -10.12 -9.12 6.64
CA TYR A 184 -8.86 -9.68 6.14
C TYR A 184 -8.65 -11.15 6.55
N GLY A 185 -9.59 -11.75 7.30
CA GLY A 185 -9.55 -13.16 7.66
C GLY A 185 -8.41 -13.52 8.60
N PHE A 186 -7.97 -12.61 9.48
CA PHE A 186 -6.99 -12.96 10.51
C PHE A 186 -7.60 -14.01 11.45
N PRO A 187 -6.82 -15.04 11.85
CA PRO A 187 -7.29 -16.02 12.84
C PRO A 187 -7.66 -15.33 14.15
N PRO A 188 -8.87 -15.54 14.72
CA PRO A 188 -9.28 -14.89 15.97
C PRO A 188 -8.30 -15.13 17.13
N GLU A 189 -7.71 -16.32 17.19
CA GLU A 189 -6.73 -16.73 18.20
C GLU A 189 -5.37 -16.02 18.05
N SER A 190 -5.04 -15.52 16.85
CA SER A 190 -3.78 -14.81 16.59
C SER A 190 -3.88 -13.30 16.84
N LEU A 191 -5.07 -12.79 17.20
CA LEU A 191 -5.30 -11.37 17.46
C LEU A 191 -5.71 -11.11 18.92
N MET A 192 -5.20 -11.88 19.87
CA MET A 192 -5.41 -11.58 21.29
C MET A 192 -4.92 -10.17 21.61
N ILE A 193 -5.78 -9.39 22.28
CA ILE A 193 -5.43 -8.04 22.71
C ILE A 193 -4.75 -8.13 24.08
N CYS A 194 -3.61 -7.45 24.23
CA CYS A 194 -2.87 -7.33 25.48
C CYS A 194 -2.83 -5.87 25.92
N GLN A 195 -2.90 -5.63 27.24
CA GLN A 195 -2.58 -4.33 27.81
C GLN A 195 -1.07 -4.28 28.11
N TYR A 196 -0.35 -3.36 27.50
CA TYR A 196 1.08 -3.20 27.75
C TYR A 196 1.34 -2.13 28.81
N ASN A 197 1.81 -2.56 29.98
CA ASN A 197 2.41 -1.69 30.98
C ASN A 197 3.86 -1.46 30.60
N GLU A 198 4.09 -0.37 29.86
CA GLU A 198 5.43 0.03 29.48
C GLU A 198 6.31 0.22 30.72
N ARG A 199 5.87 0.99 31.72
CA ARG A 199 6.67 1.36 32.90
C ARG A 199 7.22 0.13 33.63
N GLU A 200 6.43 -0.93 33.71
CA GLU A 200 6.84 -2.20 34.35
C GLU A 200 7.40 -3.23 33.36
N GLY A 201 7.33 -2.98 32.05
CA GLY A 201 7.65 -3.96 31.02
C GLY A 201 6.80 -5.23 31.14
N ARG A 202 5.47 -5.10 31.26
CA ARG A 202 4.54 -6.23 31.49
C ARG A 202 3.37 -6.23 30.53
N LEU A 203 2.99 -7.42 30.07
CA LEU A 203 1.75 -7.65 29.34
C LEU A 203 0.67 -8.16 30.29
N LEU A 204 -0.47 -7.49 30.30
CA LEU A 204 -1.65 -7.81 31.10
C LEU A 204 -2.79 -8.23 30.17
N LYS A 205 -3.75 -8.97 30.72
CA LYS A 205 -4.94 -9.41 29.99
C LYS A 205 -5.83 -8.23 29.64
N PHE A 206 -6.44 -8.22 28.46
CA PHE A 206 -7.51 -7.26 28.12
C PHE A 206 -8.70 -7.39 29.10
N PRO A 207 -9.39 -6.28 29.46
CA PRO A 207 -10.57 -6.36 30.32
C PRO A 207 -11.70 -7.16 29.66
N SER A 208 -12.64 -7.65 30.46
CA SER A 208 -13.89 -8.21 29.95
C SER A 208 -14.72 -7.13 29.26
N ASP A 209 -15.56 -7.52 28.30
CA ASP A 209 -16.42 -6.59 27.58
C ASP A 209 -17.38 -5.84 28.53
N GLU A 210 -17.88 -6.50 29.58
CA GLU A 210 -18.69 -5.87 30.63
C GLU A 210 -17.93 -4.73 31.33
N HIS A 211 -16.70 -5.00 31.79
CA HIS A 211 -15.87 -3.97 32.43
C HIS A 211 -15.52 -2.85 31.44
N LEU A 212 -15.11 -3.19 30.23
CA LEU A 212 -14.76 -2.22 29.20
C LEU A 212 -15.91 -1.23 28.96
N TYR A 213 -17.12 -1.74 28.68
CA TYR A 213 -18.26 -0.88 28.38
C TYR A 213 -18.74 -0.08 29.59
N ALA A 214 -18.69 -0.66 30.80
CA ALA A 214 -19.07 0.04 32.02
C ALA A 214 -18.15 1.25 32.27
N TYR A 215 -16.83 1.06 32.24
CA TYR A 215 -15.89 2.15 32.49
C TYR A 215 -15.82 3.14 31.33
N ALA A 216 -15.86 2.69 30.08
CA ALA A 216 -15.87 3.61 28.94
C ALA A 216 -17.08 4.56 28.97
N ARG A 217 -18.24 4.09 29.44
CA ARG A 217 -19.43 4.93 29.67
C ARG A 217 -19.18 6.00 30.73
N MET A 218 -18.50 5.68 31.83
CA MET A 218 -18.13 6.66 32.87
C MET A 218 -17.23 7.77 32.32
N HIS A 219 -16.48 7.49 31.25
CA HIS A 219 -15.62 8.45 30.55
C HIS A 219 -16.25 9.05 29.28
N GLY A 220 -17.56 8.91 29.09
CA GLY A 220 -18.31 9.59 28.03
C GLY A 220 -18.46 8.82 26.72
N PHE A 221 -18.02 7.56 26.65
CA PHE A 221 -18.19 6.71 25.47
C PHE A 221 -19.37 5.78 25.65
N SER A 222 -20.45 6.03 24.92
CA SER A 222 -21.69 5.25 25.01
C SER A 222 -22.42 5.22 23.67
N LYS A 223 -23.41 4.35 23.54
CA LYS A 223 -24.31 4.34 22.37
C LYS A 223 -25.03 5.69 22.14
N ALA A 224 -25.21 6.50 23.19
CA ALA A 224 -25.84 7.81 23.08
C ALA A 224 -24.88 8.89 22.54
N THR A 225 -23.57 8.77 22.85
CA THR A 225 -22.56 9.79 22.50
C THR A 225 -21.75 9.42 21.25
N TYR A 226 -21.56 8.14 20.99
CA TYR A 226 -20.86 7.59 19.83
C TYR A 226 -21.66 6.43 19.23
N PRO A 227 -22.89 6.68 18.74
CA PRO A 227 -23.76 5.64 18.21
C PRO A 227 -23.07 4.79 17.14
N LYS A 228 -22.26 5.40 16.26
CA LYS A 228 -21.61 4.67 15.17
C LYS A 228 -20.55 3.68 15.67
N LEU A 229 -19.75 4.06 16.66
CA LEU A 229 -18.75 3.15 17.25
C LEU A 229 -19.43 1.90 17.85
N PHE A 230 -20.50 2.10 18.61
CA PHE A 230 -21.21 0.99 19.26
C PHE A 230 -22.03 0.15 18.27
N GLU A 231 -22.54 0.74 17.18
CA GLU A 231 -23.11 -0.01 16.06
C GLU A 231 -22.06 -0.98 15.48
N LEU A 232 -20.85 -0.49 15.17
CA LEU A 232 -19.80 -1.31 14.55
C LEU A 232 -19.23 -2.36 15.51
N LEU A 233 -19.17 -2.06 16.81
CA LEU A 233 -18.75 -3.02 17.85
C LEU A 233 -19.79 -4.12 18.09
N SER A 234 -21.08 -3.83 17.93
CA SER A 234 -22.18 -4.78 18.14
C SER A 234 -22.01 -6.07 17.33
N ASP A 235 -22.32 -7.22 17.92
CA ASP A 235 -22.28 -8.53 17.24
C ASP A 235 -23.21 -8.59 16.01
N GLU A 236 -24.23 -7.73 15.94
CA GLU A 236 -25.13 -7.61 14.79
C GLU A 236 -24.44 -7.03 13.55
N HIS A 237 -23.40 -6.21 13.74
CA HIS A 237 -22.64 -5.65 12.63
C HIS A 237 -21.57 -6.63 12.15
N THR A 238 -21.49 -6.84 10.84
CA THR A 238 -20.42 -7.62 10.20
C THR A 238 -19.75 -6.80 9.10
N PHE A 239 -18.43 -6.67 9.20
CA PHE A 239 -17.63 -6.07 8.14
C PHE A 239 -17.59 -6.99 6.92
N LYS A 240 -17.67 -6.40 5.74
CA LYS A 240 -17.52 -7.16 4.49
C LYS A 240 -16.05 -7.61 4.34
N PRO A 241 -15.80 -8.82 3.81
CA PRO A 241 -14.48 -9.23 3.36
C PRO A 241 -13.89 -8.22 2.38
N ALA A 242 -12.57 -8.04 2.42
CA ALA A 242 -11.87 -7.25 1.41
C ALA A 242 -12.13 -7.88 0.03
N PRO A 243 -12.45 -7.06 -0.99
CA PRO A 243 -12.58 -7.57 -2.35
C PRO A 243 -11.24 -8.17 -2.79
N LYS A 244 -11.29 -9.18 -3.65
CA LYS A 244 -10.08 -9.69 -4.29
C LYS A 244 -9.44 -8.54 -5.09
N PRO A 245 -8.12 -8.31 -4.97
CA PRO A 245 -7.44 -7.31 -5.79
C PRO A 245 -7.60 -7.67 -7.27
N ILE A 246 -7.90 -6.68 -8.10
CA ILE A 246 -7.81 -6.83 -9.55
C ILE A 246 -6.35 -6.67 -9.94
N THR A 247 -5.90 -7.47 -10.89
CA THR A 247 -4.54 -7.36 -11.43
C THR A 247 -4.46 -6.29 -12.51
N VAL A 248 -3.25 -5.78 -12.79
CA VAL A 248 -3.00 -4.87 -13.92
C VAL A 248 -3.50 -5.51 -15.22
N LYS A 249 -3.26 -6.81 -15.42
CA LYS A 249 -3.77 -7.54 -16.58
C LYS A 249 -5.29 -7.44 -16.70
N GLU A 250 -6.01 -7.83 -15.66
CA GLU A 250 -7.48 -7.81 -15.65
C GLU A 250 -8.02 -6.39 -15.84
N TYR A 251 -7.36 -5.39 -15.25
CA TYR A 251 -7.73 -3.99 -15.41
C TYR A 251 -7.58 -3.54 -16.87
N LEU A 252 -6.44 -3.82 -17.49
CA LEU A 252 -6.20 -3.45 -18.89
C LEU A 252 -7.20 -4.14 -19.82
N GLU A 253 -7.45 -5.43 -19.65
CA GLU A 253 -8.41 -6.20 -20.46
C GLU A 253 -9.86 -5.71 -20.31
N GLN A 254 -10.24 -5.17 -19.16
CA GLN A 254 -11.59 -4.65 -18.91
C GLN A 254 -11.78 -3.20 -19.38
N ASN A 255 -10.73 -2.38 -19.37
CA ASN A 255 -10.86 -0.93 -19.54
C ASN A 255 -10.25 -0.41 -20.85
N ILE A 256 -9.43 -1.20 -21.55
CA ILE A 256 -8.78 -0.78 -22.79
C ILE A 256 -9.37 -1.56 -23.99
N PRO A 257 -9.79 -0.87 -25.08
CA PRO A 257 -10.27 -1.51 -26.29
C PRO A 257 -9.30 -2.59 -26.81
N PRO A 258 -9.78 -3.79 -27.20
CA PRO A 258 -8.94 -4.90 -27.63
C PRO A 258 -7.97 -4.55 -28.77
N GLU A 259 -8.35 -3.67 -29.68
CA GLU A 259 -7.55 -3.25 -30.83
C GLU A 259 -6.30 -2.46 -30.40
N ILE A 260 -6.45 -1.58 -29.40
CA ILE A 260 -5.36 -0.80 -28.81
C ILE A 260 -4.50 -1.71 -27.95
N LEU A 261 -5.17 -2.52 -27.12
CA LEU A 261 -4.49 -3.41 -26.21
C LEU A 261 -3.61 -4.40 -26.99
N SER A 262 -4.08 -4.92 -28.13
CA SER A 262 -3.30 -5.85 -28.97
C SER A 262 -2.10 -5.20 -29.67
N SER A 263 -2.18 -3.91 -30.00
CA SER A 263 -1.13 -3.21 -30.76
C SER A 263 -0.08 -2.55 -29.87
N ALA A 264 -0.45 -2.15 -28.65
CA ALA A 264 0.40 -1.40 -27.73
C ALA A 264 0.69 -2.11 -26.40
N TYR A 265 0.30 -3.39 -26.25
CA TYR A 265 0.40 -4.13 -24.99
C TYR A 265 1.78 -4.03 -24.34
N ASP A 266 2.82 -4.38 -25.10
CA ASP A 266 4.19 -4.46 -24.61
C ASP A 266 4.70 -3.08 -24.19
N GLU A 267 4.40 -2.05 -24.98
CA GLU A 267 4.83 -0.68 -24.69
C GLU A 267 4.13 -0.14 -23.42
N ILE A 268 2.82 -0.39 -23.27
CA ILE A 268 2.07 -0.05 -22.06
C ILE A 268 2.73 -0.75 -20.86
N CYS A 269 2.99 -2.05 -20.94
CA CYS A 269 3.57 -2.81 -19.83
C CYS A 269 4.98 -2.32 -19.45
N VAL A 270 5.83 -2.00 -20.44
CA VAL A 270 7.16 -1.43 -20.20
C VAL A 270 7.07 -0.09 -19.48
N GLN A 271 6.15 0.79 -19.89
CA GLN A 271 5.96 2.10 -19.26
C GLN A 271 5.41 1.99 -17.84
N LEU A 272 4.47 1.07 -17.61
CA LEU A 272 3.93 0.80 -16.27
C LEU A 272 5.03 0.26 -15.35
N ALA A 273 5.83 -0.71 -15.81
CA ALA A 273 6.95 -1.26 -15.03
C ALA A 273 7.98 -0.19 -14.69
N ALA A 274 8.28 0.74 -15.61
CA ALA A 274 9.23 1.83 -15.37
C ALA A 274 8.72 2.86 -14.33
N LYS A 275 7.40 2.99 -14.16
CA LYS A 275 6.77 3.91 -13.20
C LYS A 275 6.43 3.26 -11.86
N PHE A 276 6.66 1.96 -11.71
CA PHE A 276 6.29 1.21 -10.51
C PHE A 276 7.50 0.81 -9.69
N GLU A 277 7.51 1.22 -8.42
CA GLU A 277 8.46 0.73 -7.43
C GLU A 277 7.69 -0.03 -6.35
N PRO A 278 7.71 -1.38 -6.37
CA PRO A 278 6.94 -2.15 -5.41
C PRO A 278 7.45 -1.93 -3.99
N PHE A 279 6.58 -2.16 -3.02
CA PHE A 279 6.89 -1.95 -1.61
C PHE A 279 8.06 -2.81 -1.11
N ASP A 280 8.22 -4.01 -1.69
CA ASP A 280 9.28 -4.96 -1.37
C ASP A 280 10.58 -4.75 -2.16
N ALA A 281 10.64 -3.71 -3.00
CA ALA A 281 11.75 -3.39 -3.90
C ALA A 281 12.18 -4.55 -4.82
N ARG A 282 11.32 -5.53 -5.08
CA ARG A 282 11.65 -6.57 -6.05
C ARG A 282 11.72 -5.96 -7.46
N PRO A 283 12.57 -6.51 -8.35
CA PRO A 283 12.55 -6.10 -9.74
C PRO A 283 11.18 -6.36 -10.37
N VAL A 284 10.68 -5.40 -11.15
CA VAL A 284 9.46 -5.52 -11.94
C VAL A 284 9.79 -5.19 -13.39
N ASP A 285 9.34 -6.06 -14.28
CA ASP A 285 9.45 -5.96 -15.74
C ASP A 285 8.06 -5.96 -16.39
N ALA A 286 8.03 -5.89 -17.71
CA ALA A 286 6.79 -5.87 -18.50
C ALA A 286 5.93 -7.14 -18.37
N ILE A 287 6.47 -8.27 -17.89
CA ILE A 287 5.70 -9.50 -17.72
C ILE A 287 5.13 -9.56 -16.30
N SER A 288 6.00 -9.34 -15.31
CA SER A 288 5.66 -9.37 -13.89
C SER A 288 4.69 -8.27 -13.47
N ILE A 289 4.75 -7.08 -14.11
CA ILE A 289 3.81 -5.97 -13.86
C ILE A 289 2.34 -6.39 -14.01
N LEU A 290 2.05 -7.34 -14.90
CA LEU A 290 0.69 -7.81 -15.18
C LEU A 290 0.06 -8.53 -13.99
N SER A 291 0.87 -9.10 -13.10
CA SER A 291 0.42 -9.80 -11.90
C SER A 291 0.31 -8.87 -10.69
N GLU A 292 0.73 -7.61 -10.82
CA GLU A 292 0.59 -6.62 -9.74
C GLU A 292 -0.89 -6.29 -9.51
N PRO A 293 -1.28 -6.06 -8.25
CA PRO A 293 -2.61 -5.54 -7.96
C PRO A 293 -2.73 -4.07 -8.44
N VAL A 294 -3.93 -3.67 -8.85
CA VAL A 294 -4.30 -2.26 -9.02
C VAL A 294 -4.80 -1.74 -7.68
N ASP A 295 -3.92 -1.07 -6.95
CA ASP A 295 -4.19 -0.60 -5.59
C ASP A 295 -3.20 0.51 -5.21
N ASP A 296 -3.68 1.60 -4.64
CA ASP A 296 -2.83 2.74 -4.25
C ASP A 296 -1.85 2.41 -3.09
N ILE A 297 -2.01 1.26 -2.43
CA ILE A 297 -1.24 0.90 -1.24
C ILE A 297 -0.24 -0.22 -1.52
N ILE A 298 -0.71 -1.32 -2.13
CA ILE A 298 0.09 -2.54 -2.32
C ILE A 298 0.52 -2.79 -3.77
N GLY A 299 0.14 -1.91 -4.68
CA GLY A 299 0.23 -2.15 -6.11
C GLY A 299 0.36 -0.89 -6.93
N LEU A 300 -0.04 -0.99 -8.18
CA LEU A 300 0.01 0.11 -9.11
C LEU A 300 -1.24 0.99 -8.96
N PRO A 301 -1.11 2.30 -8.68
CA PRO A 301 -2.25 3.19 -8.60
C PRO A 301 -3.04 3.22 -9.92
N GLU A 302 -4.35 3.25 -9.83
CA GLU A 302 -5.22 3.33 -11.01
C GLU A 302 -4.91 4.57 -11.86
N SER A 303 -4.58 5.68 -11.18
CA SER A 303 -4.19 6.94 -11.83
C SER A 303 -2.95 6.79 -12.70
N THR A 304 -1.95 6.01 -12.26
CA THR A 304 -0.73 5.72 -13.03
C THR A 304 -1.06 4.88 -14.27
N ILE A 305 -1.97 3.91 -14.14
CA ILE A 305 -2.40 3.09 -15.28
C ILE A 305 -3.14 3.94 -16.31
N LYS A 306 -4.03 4.82 -15.87
CA LYS A 306 -4.75 5.76 -16.74
C LYS A 306 -3.81 6.71 -17.45
N GLU A 307 -2.86 7.33 -16.75
CA GLU A 307 -1.89 8.25 -17.34
C GLU A 307 -1.12 7.59 -18.50
N VAL A 308 -0.65 6.35 -18.32
CA VAL A 308 0.06 5.62 -19.37
C VAL A 308 -0.88 5.26 -20.52
N THR A 309 -2.05 4.71 -20.21
CA THR A 309 -2.98 4.20 -21.24
C THR A 309 -3.64 5.32 -22.07
N GLU A 310 -3.90 6.49 -21.48
CA GLU A 310 -4.47 7.65 -22.16
C GLU A 310 -3.61 8.14 -23.33
N ILE A 311 -2.28 8.02 -23.24
CA ILE A 311 -1.35 8.36 -24.33
C ILE A 311 -1.66 7.51 -25.58
N TYR A 312 -1.96 6.22 -25.39
CA TYR A 312 -2.24 5.29 -26.48
C TYR A 312 -3.67 5.43 -27.00
N LEU A 313 -4.64 5.67 -26.10
CA LEU A 313 -6.01 6.00 -26.49
C LEU A 313 -6.06 7.27 -27.36
N LEU A 314 -5.25 8.28 -27.03
CA LEU A 314 -5.20 9.52 -27.79
C LEU A 314 -4.53 9.33 -29.16
N LYS A 315 -3.43 8.57 -29.23
CA LYS A 315 -2.77 8.24 -30.50
C LYS A 315 -3.74 7.58 -31.48
N GLN A 316 -4.51 6.59 -31.03
CA GLN A 316 -5.50 5.92 -31.88
C GLN A 316 -6.59 6.88 -32.37
N LYS A 317 -7.12 7.75 -31.49
CA LYS A 317 -8.10 8.77 -31.91
C LYS A 317 -7.56 9.69 -32.99
N VAL A 318 -6.30 10.11 -32.89
CA VAL A 318 -5.64 10.94 -33.91
C VAL A 318 -5.48 10.18 -35.23
N GLU A 319 -5.10 8.90 -35.18
CA GLU A 319 -4.99 8.04 -36.36
C GLU A 319 -6.35 7.82 -37.04
N GLU A 320 -7.40 7.54 -36.26
CA GLU A 320 -8.77 7.39 -36.74
C GLU A 320 -9.29 8.69 -37.39
N MET A 321 -9.08 9.83 -36.74
CA MET A 321 -9.44 11.15 -37.30
C MET A 321 -8.67 11.46 -38.58
N SER A 322 -7.40 11.06 -38.65
CA SER A 322 -6.55 11.25 -39.84
C SER A 322 -7.01 10.35 -41.00
N LEU A 323 -7.39 9.11 -40.70
CA LEU A 323 -7.94 8.15 -41.67
C LEU A 323 -9.32 8.57 -42.16
N SER A 324 -10.20 9.09 -41.28
CA SER A 324 -11.50 9.61 -41.68
C SER A 324 -11.37 10.86 -42.54
N ALA A 325 -10.50 11.81 -42.16
CA ALA A 325 -10.21 13.00 -42.96
C ALA A 325 -9.61 12.64 -44.34
N SER A 326 -8.77 11.60 -44.40
CA SER A 326 -8.20 11.11 -45.67
C SER A 326 -9.27 10.45 -46.56
N ARG A 327 -10.22 9.70 -45.99
CA ARG A 327 -11.37 9.13 -46.71
C ARG A 327 -12.30 10.20 -47.26
N ASP A 328 -12.62 11.23 -46.46
CA ASP A 328 -13.46 12.34 -46.90
C ASP A 328 -12.80 13.18 -48.00
N SER A 329 -11.48 13.36 -47.94
CA SER A 329 -10.70 14.00 -49.00
C SER A 329 -10.72 13.20 -50.30
N PHE A 330 -10.58 11.87 -50.23
CA PHE A 330 -10.64 10.99 -51.40
C PHE A 330 -12.02 10.99 -52.07
N PHE A 331 -13.11 11.03 -51.30
CA PHE A 331 -14.48 11.10 -51.82
C PHE A 331 -14.85 12.48 -52.40
N ASN A 332 -14.31 13.56 -51.84
CA ASN A 332 -14.50 14.90 -52.39
C ASN A 332 -13.68 15.12 -53.67
N GLN A 333 -12.48 14.55 -53.80
CA GLN A 333 -11.70 14.59 -55.04
C GLN A 333 -12.35 13.76 -56.17
N SER A 334 -12.92 12.60 -55.85
CA SER A 334 -13.61 11.76 -56.85
C SER A 334 -14.96 12.33 -57.30
N LYS A 335 -15.64 13.17 -56.49
CA LYS A 335 -16.81 13.96 -56.94
C LYS A 335 -16.43 15.20 -57.76
N ALA A 336 -15.31 15.86 -57.45
CA ALA A 336 -14.82 17.00 -58.24
C ALA A 336 -14.29 16.60 -59.63
N SER A 337 -13.88 15.33 -59.79
CA SER A 337 -13.39 14.79 -61.06
C SER A 337 -14.51 14.35 -62.02
N VAL A 338 -15.77 14.33 -61.57
CA VAL A 338 -16.94 13.88 -62.36
C VAL A 338 -17.74 15.06 -62.93
N THR A 339 -17.38 16.31 -62.63
CA THR A 339 -18.11 17.52 -63.09
C THR A 339 -17.38 18.37 -64.13
N LEU A 340 -16.31 17.89 -64.76
CA LEU A 340 -15.61 18.61 -65.83
C LEU A 340 -15.41 17.74 -67.08
N SER A 341 -16.48 17.41 -67.79
CA SER A 341 -16.41 17.03 -69.21
C SER A 341 -17.79 16.96 -69.88
N GLU A 342 -18.37 18.11 -70.22
CA GLU A 342 -19.31 18.35 -71.35
C GLU A 342 -19.16 19.87 -71.63
N ASP A 343 -18.92 20.44 -72.80
CA ASP A 343 -18.74 20.08 -74.21
C ASP A 343 -18.38 21.46 -74.90
N PRO A 344 -18.30 21.68 -76.23
CA PRO A 344 -18.39 20.77 -77.36
C PRO A 344 -17.30 20.93 -78.44
N VAL A 345 -17.34 19.93 -79.32
CA VAL A 345 -16.73 19.79 -80.63
C VAL A 345 -16.93 21.00 -81.56
N LEU A 346 -15.83 21.45 -82.20
CA LEU A 346 -15.83 22.09 -83.52
C LEU A 346 -14.65 21.54 -84.35
N ASN A 347 -14.97 20.79 -85.40
CA ASN A 347 -14.11 20.51 -86.56
C ASN A 347 -14.56 21.46 -87.71
N PRO A 348 -13.85 21.57 -88.85
CA PRO A 348 -12.42 21.40 -89.12
C PRO A 348 -11.87 22.52 -90.05
N ALA A 349 -10.55 22.57 -90.28
CA ALA A 349 -9.96 22.69 -91.62
C ALA A 349 -8.42 22.75 -91.55
N SER A 350 -7.79 21.86 -92.32
CA SER A 350 -6.52 21.98 -93.08
C SER A 350 -5.64 23.22 -92.78
N GLU A 351 -4.32 23.12 -92.67
CA GLU A 351 -3.38 22.35 -93.47
C GLU A 351 -1.98 22.59 -92.89
N LYS A 352 -1.05 21.68 -93.23
CA LYS A 352 0.38 21.95 -93.47
C LYS A 352 1.36 22.09 -92.28
N THR A 353 2.26 21.09 -92.23
CA THR A 353 3.74 21.18 -92.19
C THR A 353 4.37 21.95 -91.01
N ASP A 354 5.52 21.60 -90.44
CA ASP A 354 6.58 20.64 -90.74
C ASP A 354 7.46 20.62 -89.47
N LYS A 355 8.14 19.49 -89.24
CA LYS A 355 9.53 19.38 -88.76
C LYS A 355 10.00 19.86 -87.38
N LYS A 356 10.81 18.93 -86.84
CA LYS A 356 12.13 19.07 -86.19
C LYS A 356 12.13 19.36 -84.69
N GLU A 357 12.64 18.40 -83.91
CA GLU A 357 14.01 18.35 -83.33
C GLU A 357 14.10 19.30 -82.13
N THR A 358 14.67 19.00 -80.98
CA THR A 358 15.48 17.91 -80.42
C THR A 358 15.63 18.26 -78.93
N ASP A 359 16.06 17.29 -78.13
CA ASP A 359 16.98 17.41 -76.98
C ASP A 359 17.12 18.78 -76.30
N ASN A 360 17.09 18.85 -74.97
CA ASN A 360 18.16 18.29 -74.17
C ASN A 360 17.91 18.45 -72.66
N THR A 361 18.60 17.58 -71.96
CA THR A 361 18.87 17.45 -70.53
C THR A 361 19.31 18.73 -69.78
N GLY A 362 19.11 18.73 -68.46
CA GLY A 362 19.78 19.61 -67.49
C GLY A 362 18.98 19.69 -66.19
N VAL A 363 19.14 18.79 -65.22
CA VAL A 363 20.12 18.85 -64.12
C VAL A 363 20.08 20.19 -63.36
N TYR A 364 19.58 20.21 -62.13
CA TYR A 364 20.41 20.35 -60.92
C TYR A 364 19.55 20.29 -59.65
N PHE A 365 19.96 19.39 -58.75
CA PHE A 365 19.65 19.41 -57.33
C PHE A 365 20.53 20.45 -56.63
N SER A 366 19.93 21.22 -55.74
CA SER A 366 20.43 21.49 -54.39
C SER A 366 19.30 22.07 -53.56
#